data_AF-A0A1Q3ARW4-F1
#
_entry.id   AF-A0A1Q3ARW4-F1
#
_cell.length_a   1.000
_cell.length_b   1.000
_cell.length_c   1.000
_cell.angle_alpha   90.00
_cell.angle_beta   90.00
_cell.angle_gamma   90.00
#
_symmetry.space_group_name_H-M   'P 1'
#
loop_
_entity.id
_entity.type
_entity.pdbx_description
1 polymer ?
#
loop_
_entity_poly.entity_id
_entity_poly.type
_entity_poly.pdbx_seq_one_letter_code
_entity_poly.pdbx_strand_id
1 'polypeptide(L)'
;YIMDFQSNKERLNELGYASDVTCIEQLQLDRQSFKKLCIMLTNIGGLQDTKNMMVDEQVAMCLHILAHHVKNRVVEFRFKRSGRIVSRHSKIVLNAIIIC
;
A
#
# COMPACT_ATOMS: atom_id res chain seq x y z
N TYR A 1 12.41 15.66 5.99
CA TYR A 1 13.72 15.55 5.32
C TYR A 1 13.50 14.78 4.02
N ILE A 2 14.13 15.22 2.93
CA ILE A 2 13.88 14.80 1.53
C ILE A 2 14.09 13.28 1.28
N MET A 3 14.69 12.54 2.22
CA MET A 3 14.99 11.10 2.12
C MET A 3 13.78 10.15 2.19
N ASP A 4 12.62 10.58 2.67
CA ASP A 4 11.43 9.70 2.77
C ASP A 4 10.74 9.52 1.40
N PHE A 5 10.68 10.56 0.56
CA PHE A 5 9.92 10.51 -0.71
C PHE A 5 10.59 9.65 -1.78
N GLN A 6 11.93 9.65 -1.87
CA GLN A 6 12.67 8.80 -2.80
C GLN A 6 12.71 7.34 -2.35
N SER A 7 12.95 7.08 -1.05
CA SER A 7 12.94 5.72 -0.49
C SER A 7 11.57 5.05 -0.60
N ASN A 8 10.49 5.83 -0.48
CA ASN A 8 9.11 5.39 -0.66
C ASN A 8 8.82 4.97 -2.12
N LYS A 9 9.33 5.73 -3.09
CA LYS A 9 9.16 5.46 -4.52
C LYS A 9 9.92 4.21 -5.00
N GLU A 10 11.12 3.96 -4.48
CA GLU A 10 11.90 2.74 -4.77
C GLU A 10 11.21 1.48 -4.23
N ARG A 11 10.60 1.55 -3.04
CA ARG A 11 9.89 0.40 -2.44
C ARG A 11 8.57 0.07 -3.14
N LEU A 12 7.85 1.09 -3.59
CA LEU A 12 6.69 0.93 -4.46
C LEU A 12 7.09 0.28 -5.80
N ASN A 13 8.26 0.66 -6.33
CA ASN A 13 8.84 0.01 -7.50
C ASN A 13 9.12 -1.47 -7.25
N GLU A 14 9.75 -1.83 -6.12
CA GLU A 14 10.03 -3.22 -5.78
C GLU A 14 8.77 -4.05 -5.47
N LEU A 15 7.72 -3.46 -4.90
CA LEU A 15 6.53 -4.19 -4.45
C LEU A 15 5.41 -4.31 -5.49
N GLY A 16 5.18 -3.29 -6.32
CA GLY A 16 3.99 -3.22 -7.18
C GLY A 16 4.23 -2.81 -8.62
N TYR A 17 5.43 -2.32 -8.96
CA TYR A 17 5.70 -1.75 -10.29
C TYR A 17 6.86 -2.41 -11.05
N ALA A 18 7.61 -3.34 -10.43
CA ALA A 18 8.74 -4.04 -11.07
C ALA A 18 8.31 -4.96 -12.21
N SER A 19 7.23 -5.73 -12.04
CA SER A 19 6.62 -6.56 -13.08
C SER A 19 5.20 -6.99 -12.68
N ASP A 20 4.39 -7.43 -13.65
CA ASP A 20 3.06 -7.99 -13.35
C ASP A 20 3.17 -9.24 -12.47
N VAL A 21 4.23 -10.05 -12.64
CA VAL A 21 4.51 -11.23 -11.80
C VAL A 21 4.75 -10.80 -10.36
N THR A 22 5.61 -9.79 -10.12
CA THR A 22 5.90 -9.28 -8.78
C THR A 22 4.65 -8.67 -8.13
N CYS A 23 3.82 -7.97 -8.91
CA CYS A 23 2.58 -7.39 -8.40
C CYS A 23 1.59 -8.48 -7.96
N ILE A 24 1.45 -9.56 -8.75
CA ILE A 24 0.61 -10.71 -8.40
C ILE A 24 1.20 -11.44 -7.16
N GLU A 25 2.51 -11.66 -7.12
CA GLU A 25 3.14 -12.36 -6.00
C GLU A 25 3.05 -11.59 -4.68
N GLN A 26 3.20 -10.26 -4.71
CA GLN A 26 3.25 -9.43 -3.51
C GLN A 26 1.90 -8.87 -3.08
N LEU A 27 1.01 -8.58 -4.04
CA LEU A 27 -0.26 -7.87 -3.83
C LEU A 27 -1.49 -8.68 -4.27
N GLN A 28 -1.30 -9.86 -4.90
CA GLN A 28 -2.35 -10.68 -5.52
C GLN A 28 -3.20 -9.96 -6.58
N LEU A 29 -2.70 -8.84 -7.10
CA LEU A 29 -3.32 -8.06 -8.17
C LEU A 29 -2.32 -7.85 -9.29
N ASP A 30 -2.78 -7.82 -10.53
CA ASP A 30 -1.98 -7.31 -11.63
C ASP A 30 -1.79 -5.78 -11.50
N ARG A 31 -0.82 -5.22 -12.21
CA ARG A 31 -0.47 -3.81 -12.10
C ARG A 31 -1.58 -2.86 -12.57
N GLN A 32 -2.41 -3.28 -13.53
CA GLN A 32 -3.53 -2.46 -14.01
C GLN A 32 -4.65 -2.42 -12.97
N SER A 33 -4.98 -3.57 -12.38
CA SER A 33 -5.93 -3.71 -11.29
C SER A 33 -5.51 -2.92 -10.06
N PHE A 34 -4.21 -2.96 -9.71
CA PHE A 34 -3.65 -2.14 -8.63
C PHE A 34 -3.83 -0.64 -8.89
N LYS A 35 -3.46 -0.14 -10.07
CA LYS A 35 -3.65 1.28 -10.43
C LYS A 35 -5.11 1.69 -10.40
N LYS A 36 -6.00 0.85 -10.94
CA LYS A 36 -7.44 1.11 -10.97
C LYS A 36 -8.00 1.19 -9.55
N LEU A 37 -7.57 0.30 -8.66
CA LEU A 37 -7.93 0.33 -7.24
C LEU A 37 -7.46 1.61 -6.57
N CYS A 38 -6.21 2.06 -6.79
CA CYS A 38 -5.70 3.31 -6.23
C CYS A 38 -6.55 4.51 -6.69
N ILE A 39 -6.89 4.58 -7.98
CA ILE A 39 -7.76 5.64 -8.53
C ILE A 39 -9.16 5.61 -7.90
N MET A 40 -9.77 4.42 -7.77
CA MET A 40 -11.08 4.28 -7.14
C MET A 40 -11.06 4.70 -5.67
N LEU A 41 -10.04 4.28 -4.91
CA LEU A 41 -9.91 4.63 -3.51
C LEU A 41 -9.65 6.12 -3.30
N THR A 42 -8.94 6.79 -4.21
CA THR A 42 -8.79 8.25 -4.17
C THR A 42 -10.10 8.97 -4.50
N ASN A 43 -10.77 8.58 -5.59
CA ASN A 43 -11.92 9.33 -6.11
C ASN A 43 -13.23 9.04 -5.37
N ILE A 44 -13.44 7.79 -4.95
CA ILE A 44 -14.69 7.32 -4.32
C ILE A 44 -14.45 7.15 -2.81
N GLY A 45 -13.37 6.46 -2.45
CA GLY A 45 -13.03 6.16 -1.05
C GLY A 45 -12.45 7.35 -0.26
N GLY A 46 -12.19 8.48 -0.93
CA GLY A 46 -11.65 9.69 -0.32
C GLY A 46 -10.22 9.55 0.22
N LEU A 47 -9.46 8.55 -0.25
CA LEU A 47 -8.07 8.38 0.16
C LEU A 47 -7.20 9.53 -0.36
N GLN A 48 -6.44 10.11 0.54
CA GLN A 48 -5.50 11.20 0.22
C GLN A 48 -4.09 10.84 0.63
N ASP A 49 -3.13 11.45 -0.06
CA ASP A 49 -1.73 11.40 0.34
C ASP A 49 -1.58 12.03 1.72
N THR A 50 -0.76 11.39 2.55
CA THR A 50 -0.35 11.95 3.83
C THR A 50 1.04 12.55 3.70
N LYS A 51 1.44 13.39 4.65
CA LYS A 51 2.77 14.02 4.68
C LYS A 51 3.94 13.04 4.50
N ASN A 52 3.74 11.77 4.83
CA ASN A 52 4.79 10.75 4.87
C ASN A 52 4.50 9.50 4.00
N MET A 53 3.35 9.43 3.30
CA MET A 53 2.93 8.24 2.57
C MET A 53 1.88 8.54 1.50
N MET A 54 2.14 8.10 0.26
CA MET A 54 1.22 8.24 -0.87
C MET A 54 0.07 7.23 -0.80
N VAL A 55 -1.04 7.48 -1.49
CA VAL A 55 -2.17 6.55 -1.60
C VAL A 55 -1.71 5.19 -2.11
N ASP A 56 -0.93 5.14 -3.18
CA ASP A 56 -0.38 3.89 -3.74
C ASP A 56 0.38 3.08 -2.69
N GLU A 57 1.14 3.73 -1.80
CA GLU A 57 1.88 3.04 -0.74
C GLU A 57 0.96 2.49 0.35
N GLN A 58 -0.07 3.26 0.72
CA GLN A 58 -1.07 2.82 1.69
C GLN A 58 -1.80 1.58 1.17
N VAL A 59 -2.20 1.62 -0.10
CA VAL A 59 -2.92 0.53 -0.78
C VAL A 59 -2.01 -0.69 -0.94
N ALA A 60 -0.78 -0.53 -1.43
CA ALA A 60 0.18 -1.61 -1.56
C ALA A 60 0.49 -2.29 -0.23
N MET A 61 0.67 -1.51 0.85
CA MET A 61 0.89 -2.06 2.18
C MET A 61 -0.32 -2.88 2.66
N CYS A 62 -1.53 -2.37 2.47
CA CYS A 62 -2.75 -3.07 2.87
C CYS A 62 -2.93 -4.38 2.09
N LEU A 63 -2.76 -4.34 0.77
CA LEU A 63 -2.83 -5.52 -0.09
C LEU A 63 -1.77 -6.56 0.28
N HIS A 64 -0.54 -6.14 0.56
CA HIS A 64 0.51 -7.05 0.99
C HIS A 64 0.18 -7.75 2.33
N ILE A 65 -0.45 -7.04 3.27
CA ILE A 65 -0.93 -7.62 4.53
C ILE A 65 -2.01 -8.67 4.27
N LEU A 66 -2.98 -8.33 3.42
CA LEU A 66 -4.10 -9.22 3.07
C LEU A 66 -3.62 -10.45 2.30
N ALA A 67 -2.78 -10.26 1.29
CA ALA A 67 -2.27 -11.30 0.39
C ALA A 67 -1.49 -12.40 1.15
N HIS A 68 -0.66 -12.00 2.11
CA HIS A 68 0.18 -12.96 2.83
C HIS A 68 -0.36 -13.32 4.23
N HIS A 69 -1.54 -12.81 4.61
CA HIS A 69 -2.10 -12.92 5.96
C HIS A 69 -1.06 -12.64 7.06
N VAL A 70 -0.13 -11.72 6.78
CA VAL A 70 1.02 -11.47 7.65
C VAL A 70 0.59 -10.63 8.83
N LYS A 71 0.94 -11.08 10.04
CA LYS A 71 0.72 -10.31 11.27
C LYS A 71 1.49 -8.98 11.17
N ASN A 72 0.92 -7.90 11.71
CA ASN A 72 1.50 -6.54 11.72
C ASN A 72 3.02 -6.48 12.02
N ARG A 73 3.54 -7.41 12.82
CA ARG A 73 4.95 -7.54 13.18
C ARG A 73 5.91 -7.82 12.00
N VAL A 74 5.46 -8.49 10.95
CA VAL A 74 6.28 -8.74 9.73
C VAL A 74 6.32 -7.47 8.86
N VAL A 75 5.23 -6.71 8.88
CA VAL A 75 5.07 -5.46 8.13
C VAL A 75 5.84 -4.32 8.80
N GLU A 76 5.95 -4.33 10.13
CA GLU A 76 6.87 -3.44 10.87
C GLU A 76 8.31 -3.55 10.37
N PHE A 77 8.80 -4.79 10.19
CA PHE A 77 10.15 -5.05 9.72
C PHE A 77 10.32 -4.69 8.24
N ARG A 78 9.38 -5.09 7.38
CA ARG A 78 9.44 -4.83 5.93
C ARG A 78 9.23 -3.39 5.54
N PHE A 79 8.45 -2.61 6.29
CA PHE A 79 8.17 -1.20 5.96
C PHE A 79 8.94 -0.21 6.84
N LYS A 80 9.68 -0.67 7.86
CA LYS A 80 10.36 0.18 8.86
C LYS A 80 9.41 1.22 9.49
N ARG A 81 8.12 0.89 9.59
CA ARG A 81 7.08 1.72 10.21
C ARG A 81 6.57 1.01 11.44
N SER A 82 6.18 1.75 12.48
CA SER A 82 5.59 1.12 13.66
C SER A 82 4.28 0.43 13.31
N GLY A 83 3.95 -0.66 14.00
CA GLY A 83 2.77 -1.47 13.73
C GLY A 83 1.48 -0.69 13.96
N ARG A 84 1.56 0.39 14.76
CA ARG A 84 0.49 1.39 14.90
C ARG A 84 0.23 2.16 13.61
N ILE A 85 1.28 2.55 12.87
CA ILE A 85 1.15 3.21 11.56
C ILE A 85 0.59 2.23 10.53
N VAL A 86 1.13 1.01 10.49
CA VAL A 86 0.65 -0.07 9.61
C VAL A 86 -0.84 -0.34 9.82
N SER A 87 -1.26 -0.57 11.07
CA SER A 87 -2.65 -0.83 11.43
C SER A 87 -3.57 0.34 11.07
N ARG A 88 -3.12 1.58 11.30
CA ARG A 88 -3.88 2.78 10.96
C ARG A 88 -4.13 2.89 9.46
N HIS A 89 -3.09 2.80 8.63
CA HIS A 89 -3.25 2.93 7.18
C HIS A 89 -4.02 1.76 6.58
N SER A 90 -3.78 0.52 7.04
CA SER A 90 -4.57 -0.62 6.60
C SER A 90 -6.05 -0.44 6.95
N LYS A 91 -6.38 0.06 8.15
CA LYS A 91 -7.77 0.32 8.52
C LYS A 91 -8.42 1.42 7.67
N ILE A 92 -7.68 2.48 7.33
CA ILE A 92 -8.16 3.55 6.44
C ILE A 92 -8.44 3.00 5.04
N VAL A 93 -7.52 2.21 4.49
CA VAL A 93 -7.69 1.56 3.17
C VAL A 93 -8.86 0.58 3.18
N LEU A 94 -8.96 -0.29 4.18
CA LEU A 94 -10.07 -1.23 4.31
C LEU A 94 -11.42 -0.51 4.40
N ASN A 95 -11.50 0.57 5.17
CA ASN A 95 -12.73 1.37 5.24
C ASN A 95 -13.08 2.00 3.88
N ALA A 96 -12.08 2.51 3.15
CA ALA A 96 -12.31 3.06 1.82
C ALA A 96 -12.74 1.99 0.80
N ILE A 97 -12.22 0.76 0.91
CA ILE A 97 -12.65 -0.38 0.09
C ILE A 97 -14.11 -0.74 0.35
N ILE A 98 -14.58 -0.69 1.60
CA ILE A 98 -15.98 -0.99 1.94
C ILE A 98 -16.95 0.07 1.39
N ILE A 99 -16.47 1.30 1.19
CA ILE A 99 -17.26 2.43 0.70
C ILE A 99 -17.31 2.48 -0.85
N CYS A 100 -16.32 1.88 -1.53
CA CYS A 100 -16.25 1.83 -3.00
C CYS A 100 -17.04 0.65 -3.58
#